data_AF-A8Y6P7-F1
#
_entry.id   AF-A8Y6P7-F1
#
_cell.length_a   1.000
_cell.length_b   1.000
_cell.length_c   1.000
_cell.angle_alpha   90.00
_cell.angle_beta   90.00
_cell.angle_gamma   90.00
#
_symmetry.space_group_name_H-M   'P 1'
#
loop_
_entity.id
_entity.type
_entity.pdbx_description
1 polymer ?
#
loop_
_entity_poly.entity_id
_entity_poly.type
_entity_poly.pdbx_seq_one_letter_code
_entity_poly.pdbx_strand_id
1 'polypeptide(L)'
;QQLLGNNRVRAVAMSATDGLTRGMEVVDTGAPISVPVGGATLGRIFNVLGEPVDNLGPVDTSTTSPIHRSAPAFIQLDTKLSIFETGIKVVDLLAPYRRGGKIGLFGGAGVGKTVLIMELINNIAKAHGGVSVFGGVGERTREGNDLYMEMKESGVINEENIAESKVALVYGQMNEPPGARMRVGLTALTMAEYFRDVNEQDVLLFIDNIFRFVQAGSEVSALLGRMPSAVGYQPTLSTEMGSLQERITSTKEGSITSIQAVYVPADDLTDPAPATTFAHLDATTVLSRGLAAKGIYPAVDPLDSTSTMLQPRIVGEEHYETAQRVKQTLQRYKEL
;
A
#
# COMPACT_ATOMS: atom_id res chain seq x y z
N GLN A 1 4.54 22.07 -1.98
CA GLN A 1 4.63 23.53 -1.81
C GLN A 1 4.29 24.20 -3.12
N GLN A 2 3.71 25.41 -3.10
CA GLN A 2 3.62 26.28 -4.27
C GLN A 2 4.33 27.61 -3.96
N LEU A 3 5.09 28.13 -4.91
CA LEU A 3 5.68 29.47 -4.83
C LEU A 3 4.63 30.48 -5.30
N LEU A 4 4.22 31.39 -4.41
CA LEU A 4 3.19 32.40 -4.71
C LEU A 4 3.78 33.72 -5.23
N GLY A 5 5.11 33.82 -5.32
CA GLY A 5 5.81 35.09 -5.51
C GLY A 5 5.81 35.95 -4.24
N ASN A 6 6.50 37.10 -4.30
CA ASN A 6 6.68 38.02 -3.17
C ASN A 6 7.23 37.32 -1.90
N ASN A 7 8.20 36.41 -2.07
CA ASN A 7 8.80 35.61 -0.99
C ASN A 7 7.77 34.83 -0.14
N ARG A 8 6.61 34.50 -0.72
CA ARG A 8 5.57 33.72 -0.05
C ARG A 8 5.47 32.32 -0.62
N VAL A 9 5.21 31.39 0.27
CA VAL A 9 5.03 29.97 -0.03
C VAL A 9 3.66 29.53 0.45
N ARG A 10 3.03 28.64 -0.31
CA ARG A 10 1.84 27.90 0.14
C ARG A 10 2.27 26.51 0.58
N ALA A 11 2.07 26.23 1.87
CA ALA A 11 2.38 24.96 2.51
C ALA A 11 1.11 24.20 2.89
N VAL A 12 1.27 22.92 3.20
CA VAL A 12 0.19 22.05 3.71
C VAL A 12 0.67 21.53 5.06
N ALA A 13 -0.13 21.71 6.10
CA ALA A 13 0.22 21.24 7.44
C ALA A 13 0.06 19.72 7.55
N MET A 14 0.99 19.09 8.26
CA MET A 14 0.94 17.65 8.59
C MET A 14 0.25 17.39 9.94
N SER A 15 -0.06 18.44 10.71
CA SER A 15 -0.75 18.38 11.99
C SER A 15 -1.83 19.46 12.08
N ALA A 16 -2.58 19.49 13.19
CA ALA A 16 -3.59 20.52 13.42
C ALA A 16 -2.98 21.93 13.34
N THR A 17 -3.74 22.87 12.77
CA THR A 17 -3.32 24.28 12.61
C THR A 17 -3.91 25.20 13.68
N ASP A 18 -4.61 24.62 14.66
CA ASP A 18 -5.17 25.35 15.79
C ASP A 18 -4.04 25.96 16.63
N GLY A 19 -4.21 27.23 17.00
CA GLY A 19 -3.20 27.98 17.75
C GLY A 19 -2.09 28.63 16.92
N LEU A 20 -2.05 28.40 15.59
CA LEU A 20 -1.13 29.15 14.72
C LEU A 20 -1.54 30.62 14.60
N THR A 21 -0.56 31.51 14.73
CA THR A 21 -0.76 32.96 14.65
C THR A 21 0.07 33.58 13.53
N ARG A 22 -0.41 34.71 12.98
CA ARG A 22 0.34 35.46 11.97
C ARG A 22 1.59 36.06 12.60
N GLY A 23 2.72 35.91 11.92
CA GLY A 23 4.03 36.37 12.41
C GLY A 23 4.79 35.32 13.23
N MET A 24 4.22 34.12 13.41
CA MET A 24 4.96 32.99 13.98
C MET A 24 6.18 32.65 13.12
N GLU A 25 7.31 32.42 13.78
CA GLU A 25 8.55 32.04 13.11
C GLU A 25 8.42 30.65 12.48
N VAL A 26 8.95 30.49 11.27
CA VAL A 26 8.99 29.22 10.54
C VAL A 26 10.43 28.98 10.13
N VAL A 27 10.97 27.82 10.52
CA VAL A 27 12.32 27.40 10.17
C VAL A 27 12.27 26.48 8.96
N ASP A 28 13.04 26.81 7.92
CA ASP A 28 13.25 25.92 6.78
C ASP A 28 14.31 24.87 7.15
N THR A 29 13.97 23.60 7.03
CA THR A 29 14.89 22.48 7.26
C THR A 29 15.86 22.29 6.09
N GLY A 30 15.62 22.92 4.94
CA GLY A 30 16.43 22.81 3.73
C GLY A 30 16.28 21.47 2.99
N ALA A 31 15.38 20.59 3.46
CA ALA A 31 15.18 19.26 2.92
C ALA A 31 13.68 18.87 2.92
N PRO A 32 13.26 17.94 2.06
CA PRO A 32 11.96 17.29 2.18
C PRO A 32 11.78 16.63 3.56
N ILE A 33 10.54 16.23 3.88
CA ILE A 33 10.28 15.35 5.03
C ILE A 33 11.14 14.09 4.86
N SER A 34 11.97 13.81 5.87
CA SER A 34 12.87 12.66 5.91
C SER A 34 12.51 11.79 7.10
N VAL A 35 12.46 10.48 6.87
CA VAL A 35 11.98 9.50 7.84
C VAL A 35 13.07 8.48 8.15
N PRO A 36 13.10 7.89 9.36
CA PRO A 36 14.04 6.81 9.67
C PRO A 36 13.78 5.61 8.76
N VAL A 37 14.84 4.89 8.42
CA VAL A 37 14.80 3.72 7.54
C VAL A 37 15.75 2.62 8.04
N GLY A 38 15.57 1.40 7.56
CA GLY A 38 16.41 0.25 7.89
C GLY A 38 15.87 -0.61 9.02
N GLY A 39 16.67 -1.56 9.51
CA GLY A 39 16.23 -2.58 10.46
C GLY A 39 15.65 -2.01 11.76
N ALA A 40 16.05 -0.80 12.17
CA ALA A 40 15.54 -0.12 13.36
C ALA A 40 14.04 0.23 13.26
N THR A 41 13.46 0.27 12.05
CA THR A 41 12.03 0.55 11.86
C THR A 41 11.15 -0.68 12.05
N LEU A 42 11.73 -1.88 12.09
CA LEU A 42 10.96 -3.12 12.23
C LEU A 42 10.39 -3.25 13.64
N GLY A 43 9.13 -3.70 13.72
CA GLY A 43 8.35 -3.85 14.95
C GLY A 43 7.81 -2.54 15.53
N ARG A 44 8.05 -1.40 14.86
CA ARG A 44 7.69 -0.07 15.35
C ARG A 44 6.51 0.53 14.59
N ILE A 45 5.84 1.47 15.24
CA ILE A 45 4.76 2.26 14.64
C ILE A 45 5.20 3.70 14.44
N PHE A 46 5.09 4.21 13.22
CA PHE A 46 5.46 5.58 12.85
C PHE A 46 4.28 6.41 12.35
N ASN A 47 4.34 7.71 12.58
CA ASN A 47 3.47 8.69 11.90
C ASN A 47 4.05 9.12 10.54
N VAL A 48 3.35 10.03 9.85
CA VAL A 48 3.78 10.56 8.55
C VAL A 48 5.16 11.23 8.55
N LEU A 49 5.58 11.81 9.67
CA LEU A 49 6.87 12.49 9.84
C LEU A 49 8.01 11.52 10.20
N GLY A 50 7.70 10.23 10.40
CA GLY A 50 8.68 9.24 10.81
C GLY A 50 8.96 9.22 12.32
N GLU A 51 8.08 9.83 13.13
CA GLU A 51 8.19 9.80 14.58
C GLU A 51 7.50 8.54 15.13
N PRO A 52 8.12 7.84 16.11
CA PRO A 52 7.50 6.65 16.70
C PRO A 52 6.32 7.04 17.59
N VAL A 53 5.18 6.32 17.45
CA VAL A 53 3.93 6.56 18.18
C VAL A 53 3.46 5.35 19.00
N ASP A 54 4.32 4.34 19.16
CA ASP A 54 4.06 3.09 19.89
C ASP A 54 4.41 3.14 21.39
N ASN A 55 4.92 4.28 21.90
CA ASN A 55 5.39 4.44 23.27
C ASN A 55 6.55 3.51 23.69
N LEU A 56 7.30 2.94 22.73
CA LEU A 56 8.46 2.07 22.99
C LEU A 56 9.79 2.84 23.04
N GLY A 57 9.72 4.17 23.24
CA GLY A 57 10.89 5.05 23.25
C GLY A 57 11.37 5.45 21.85
N PRO A 58 12.52 6.15 21.74
CA PRO A 58 13.06 6.58 20.45
C PRO A 58 13.52 5.38 19.58
N VAL A 59 13.68 5.64 18.29
CA VAL A 59 14.26 4.72 17.30
C VAL A 59 15.62 5.27 16.88
N ASP A 60 16.55 4.40 16.46
CA ASP A 60 17.76 4.86 15.81
C ASP A 60 17.43 5.63 14.52
N THR A 61 17.83 6.90 14.48
CA THR A 61 17.59 7.83 13.37
C THR A 61 18.88 8.16 12.62
N SER A 62 19.94 7.37 12.82
CA SER A 62 21.24 7.52 12.14
C SER A 62 21.11 7.52 10.61
N THR A 63 20.17 6.74 10.08
CA THR A 63 19.89 6.64 8.65
C THR A 63 18.47 7.10 8.37
N THR A 64 18.35 8.15 7.55
CA THR A 64 17.05 8.70 7.13
C THR A 64 16.98 8.79 5.61
N SER A 65 15.77 8.86 5.06
CA SER A 65 15.54 9.05 3.64
C SER A 65 14.37 9.99 3.37
N PRO A 66 14.44 10.83 2.32
CA PRO A 66 13.37 11.75 1.98
C PRO A 66 12.17 10.99 1.40
N ILE A 67 10.95 11.40 1.77
CA ILE A 67 9.73 10.75 1.26
C ILE A 67 9.43 11.07 -0.20
N HIS A 68 10.04 12.13 -0.71
CA HIS A 68 9.93 12.59 -2.09
C HIS A 68 11.16 12.12 -2.88
N ARG A 69 10.96 11.07 -3.69
CA ARG A 69 11.97 10.48 -4.57
C ARG A 69 11.38 10.27 -5.96
N SER A 70 12.24 10.25 -6.97
CA SER A 70 11.88 9.84 -8.33
C SER A 70 11.69 8.33 -8.40
N ALA A 71 10.84 7.88 -9.32
CA ALA A 71 10.74 6.46 -9.66
C ALA A 71 12.10 5.94 -10.21
N PRO A 72 12.39 4.64 -10.06
CA PRO A 72 13.57 4.02 -10.64
C PRO A 72 13.68 4.29 -12.15
N ALA A 73 14.89 4.48 -12.64
CA ALA A 73 15.12 4.69 -14.07
C ALA A 73 14.85 3.41 -14.86
N PHE A 74 14.47 3.55 -16.13
CA PHE A 74 14.17 2.40 -17.01
C PHE A 74 15.27 1.32 -17.03
N ILE A 75 16.54 1.73 -16.99
CA ILE A 75 17.70 0.83 -16.98
C ILE A 75 17.86 0.01 -15.68
N GLN A 76 17.18 0.41 -14.60
CA GLN A 76 17.22 -0.25 -13.30
C GLN A 76 16.09 -1.27 -13.12
N LEU A 77 15.07 -1.23 -13.99
CA LEU A 77 13.92 -2.13 -13.91
C LEU A 77 14.30 -3.56 -14.24
N ASP A 78 13.76 -4.51 -13.48
CA ASP A 78 13.88 -5.93 -13.82
C ASP A 78 12.87 -6.30 -14.90
N THR A 79 13.34 -6.96 -15.96
CA THR A 79 12.53 -7.43 -17.08
C THR A 79 12.04 -8.86 -16.89
N LYS A 80 12.54 -9.58 -15.87
CA LYS A 80 12.14 -10.97 -15.62
C LYS A 80 10.73 -11.03 -15.04
N LEU A 81 9.85 -11.74 -15.72
CA LEU A 81 8.55 -12.11 -15.18
C LEU A 81 8.75 -13.31 -14.26
N SER A 82 8.47 -13.13 -12.97
CA SER A 82 8.46 -14.20 -11.98
C SER A 82 7.17 -14.16 -11.18
N ILE A 83 6.65 -15.36 -10.88
CA ILE A 83 5.46 -15.52 -10.05
C ILE A 83 5.88 -15.37 -8.59
N PHE A 84 5.00 -14.75 -7.83
CA PHE A 84 5.08 -14.64 -6.40
C PHE A 84 4.14 -15.65 -5.76
N GLU A 85 4.69 -16.75 -5.25
CA GLU A 85 3.93 -17.83 -4.63
C GLU A 85 3.46 -17.40 -3.23
N THR A 86 2.14 -17.35 -3.04
CA THR A 86 1.53 -16.85 -1.80
C THR A 86 1.24 -17.96 -0.78
N GLY A 87 1.19 -19.22 -1.24
CA GLY A 87 0.70 -20.36 -0.46
C GLY A 87 -0.84 -20.41 -0.37
N ILE A 88 -1.54 -19.49 -1.02
CA ILE A 88 -2.99 -19.36 -0.99
C ILE A 88 -3.56 -19.93 -2.28
N LYS A 89 -4.13 -21.14 -2.20
CA LYS A 89 -4.62 -21.93 -3.35
C LYS A 89 -5.41 -21.12 -4.39
N VAL A 90 -6.37 -20.32 -3.95
CA VAL A 90 -7.24 -19.55 -4.88
C VAL A 90 -6.47 -18.43 -5.58
N VAL A 91 -5.51 -17.81 -4.89
CA VAL A 91 -4.65 -16.76 -5.45
C VAL A 91 -3.66 -17.39 -6.41
N ASP A 92 -2.88 -18.37 -5.96
CA ASP A 92 -1.82 -18.99 -6.77
C ASP A 92 -2.38 -19.67 -8.03
N LEU A 93 -3.58 -20.27 -7.95
CA LEU A 93 -4.20 -20.91 -9.11
C LEU A 93 -4.89 -19.91 -10.06
N LEU A 94 -5.74 -19.01 -9.55
CA LEU A 94 -6.68 -18.24 -10.38
C LEU A 94 -6.29 -16.78 -10.61
N ALA A 95 -5.48 -16.20 -9.74
CA ALA A 95 -5.00 -14.82 -9.82
C ALA A 95 -3.54 -14.73 -9.32
N PRO A 96 -2.59 -15.46 -9.95
CA PRO A 96 -1.21 -15.54 -9.47
C PRO A 96 -0.56 -14.17 -9.42
N TYR A 97 0.17 -13.88 -8.34
CA TYR A 97 0.82 -12.59 -8.17
C TYR A 97 2.14 -12.53 -8.90
N ARG A 98 2.51 -11.33 -9.34
CA ARG A 98 3.81 -11.05 -9.93
C ARG A 98 4.76 -10.56 -8.84
N ARG A 99 6.00 -11.07 -8.82
CA ARG A 99 7.05 -10.52 -7.94
C ARG A 99 7.36 -9.09 -8.36
N GLY A 100 7.27 -8.18 -7.39
CA GLY A 100 7.32 -6.72 -7.58
C GLY A 100 6.14 -6.13 -8.33
N GLY A 101 5.05 -6.89 -8.44
CA GLY A 101 3.80 -6.42 -9.02
C GLY A 101 2.94 -5.65 -8.03
N LYS A 102 1.90 -5.02 -8.56
CA LYS A 102 0.90 -4.27 -7.81
C LYS A 102 -0.42 -5.05 -7.82
N ILE A 103 -0.90 -5.39 -6.62
CA ILE A 103 -2.12 -6.17 -6.43
C ILE A 103 -3.18 -5.27 -5.81
N GLY A 104 -4.35 -5.20 -6.43
CA GLY A 104 -5.53 -4.56 -5.84
C GLY A 104 -6.37 -5.56 -5.07
N LEU A 105 -6.57 -5.32 -3.78
CA LEU A 105 -7.47 -6.09 -2.93
C LEU A 105 -8.81 -5.36 -2.80
N PHE A 106 -9.85 -5.91 -3.42
CA PHE A 106 -11.20 -5.34 -3.43
C PHE A 106 -12.05 -6.07 -2.41
N GLY A 107 -12.88 -5.35 -1.66
CA GLY A 107 -13.79 -5.99 -0.71
C GLY A 107 -14.42 -5.03 0.27
N GLY A 108 -15.66 -5.34 0.64
CA GLY A 108 -16.40 -4.63 1.69
C GLY A 108 -15.82 -4.86 3.09
N ALA A 109 -16.45 -4.27 4.11
CA ALA A 109 -16.13 -4.59 5.50
C ALA A 109 -16.51 -6.04 5.82
N GLY A 110 -15.70 -6.73 6.64
CA GLY A 110 -16.01 -8.06 7.17
C GLY A 110 -15.80 -9.25 6.22
N VAL A 111 -15.22 -9.05 5.04
CA VAL A 111 -14.93 -10.16 4.08
C VAL A 111 -13.57 -10.84 4.30
N GLY A 112 -12.83 -10.46 5.36
CA GLY A 112 -11.55 -11.06 5.69
C GLY A 112 -10.31 -10.43 5.04
N LYS A 113 -10.35 -9.14 4.65
CA LYS A 113 -9.19 -8.41 4.08
C LYS A 113 -7.96 -8.47 4.99
N THR A 114 -8.12 -8.10 6.25
CA THR A 114 -7.05 -8.08 7.26
C THR A 114 -6.45 -9.45 7.47
N VAL A 115 -7.29 -10.49 7.58
CA VAL A 115 -6.86 -11.88 7.73
C VAL A 115 -6.02 -12.33 6.52
N LEU A 116 -6.45 -11.99 5.30
CA LEU A 116 -5.68 -12.28 4.09
C LEU A 116 -4.33 -11.57 4.08
N ILE A 117 -4.28 -10.29 4.50
CA ILE A 117 -3.05 -9.51 4.60
C ILE A 117 -2.08 -10.15 5.59
N MET A 118 -2.55 -10.50 6.79
CA MET A 118 -1.72 -11.15 7.81
C MET A 118 -1.19 -12.50 7.34
N GLU A 119 -2.02 -13.30 6.69
CA GLU A 119 -1.61 -14.60 6.17
C GLU A 119 -0.53 -14.46 5.08
N LEU A 120 -0.65 -13.46 4.20
CA LEU A 120 0.40 -13.13 3.25
C LEU A 120 1.70 -12.77 3.98
N ILE A 121 1.67 -11.84 4.93
CA ILE A 121 2.86 -11.45 5.72
C ILE A 121 3.51 -12.68 6.36
N ASN A 122 2.71 -13.54 7.00
CA ASN A 122 3.18 -14.75 7.66
C ASN A 122 3.85 -15.74 6.67
N ASN A 123 3.22 -16.01 5.53
CA ASN A 123 3.77 -16.97 4.57
C ASN A 123 5.10 -16.51 3.99
N ILE A 124 5.28 -15.20 3.84
CA ILE A 124 6.46 -14.61 3.23
C ILE A 124 7.60 -14.47 4.24
N ALA A 125 7.27 -14.10 5.48
CA ALA A 125 8.23 -14.15 6.58
C ALA A 125 8.81 -15.56 6.76
N LYS A 126 7.99 -16.61 6.60
CA LYS A 126 8.41 -18.01 6.70
C LYS A 126 9.19 -18.52 5.47
N ALA A 127 8.73 -18.19 4.26
CA ALA A 127 9.29 -18.78 3.03
C ALA A 127 10.46 -18.00 2.43
N HIS A 128 10.47 -16.66 2.55
CA HIS A 128 11.38 -15.80 1.79
C HIS A 128 12.30 -14.93 2.65
N GLY A 129 12.18 -14.97 3.98
CA GLY A 129 12.97 -14.12 4.88
C GLY A 129 12.79 -12.62 4.65
N GLY A 130 11.77 -12.24 3.86
CA GLY A 130 11.50 -10.87 3.46
C GLY A 130 10.85 -10.05 4.58
N VAL A 131 10.91 -8.74 4.42
CA VAL A 131 10.31 -7.77 5.34
C VAL A 131 9.03 -7.18 4.75
N SER A 132 8.12 -6.77 5.62
CA SER A 132 6.87 -6.14 5.24
C SER A 132 6.81 -4.71 5.76
N VAL A 133 6.16 -3.82 5.02
CA VAL A 133 5.83 -2.47 5.47
C VAL A 133 4.33 -2.26 5.29
N PHE A 134 3.65 -1.82 6.34
CA PHE A 134 2.24 -1.52 6.32
C PHE A 134 2.02 -0.01 6.36
N GLY A 135 1.43 0.55 5.31
CA GLY A 135 1.00 1.94 5.22
C GLY A 135 -0.51 2.04 5.44
N GLY A 136 -0.92 2.39 6.66
CA GLY A 136 -2.30 2.68 7.02
C GLY A 136 -2.70 4.11 6.63
N VAL A 137 -3.13 4.29 5.39
CA VAL A 137 -3.58 5.56 4.81
C VAL A 137 -5.06 5.81 5.12
N GLY A 138 -5.32 6.74 6.04
CA GLY A 138 -6.68 7.12 6.41
C GLY A 138 -7.47 5.96 7.02
N GLU A 139 -6.80 5.10 7.77
CA GLU A 139 -7.43 3.97 8.48
C GLU A 139 -8.04 4.40 9.80
N ARG A 140 -8.99 3.59 10.29
CA ARG A 140 -9.55 3.81 11.63
C ARG A 140 -8.52 3.40 12.68
N THR A 141 -8.37 4.22 13.72
CA THR A 141 -7.49 3.94 14.87
C THR A 141 -7.77 2.58 15.48
N ARG A 142 -9.05 2.19 15.59
CA ARG A 142 -9.45 0.86 16.09
C ARG A 142 -8.90 -0.26 15.21
N GLU A 143 -9.08 -0.17 13.89
CA GLU A 143 -8.64 -1.21 12.93
C GLU A 143 -7.11 -1.34 12.91
N GLY A 144 -6.39 -0.22 13.02
CA GLY A 144 -4.92 -0.23 13.15
C GLY A 144 -4.42 -0.83 14.47
N ASN A 145 -5.14 -0.58 15.58
CA ASN A 145 -4.82 -1.21 16.87
C ASN A 145 -5.09 -2.72 16.85
N ASP A 146 -6.24 -3.14 16.32
CA ASP A 146 -6.61 -4.55 16.21
C ASP A 146 -5.56 -5.30 15.38
N LEU A 147 -5.15 -4.75 14.23
CA LEU A 147 -4.07 -5.31 13.40
C LEU A 147 -2.74 -5.39 14.15
N TYR A 148 -2.38 -4.37 14.93
CA TYR A 148 -1.15 -4.37 15.72
C TYR A 148 -1.15 -5.49 16.78
N MET A 149 -2.28 -5.69 17.46
CA MET A 149 -2.43 -6.78 18.43
C MET A 149 -2.40 -8.15 17.76
N GLU A 150 -3.11 -8.33 16.64
CA GLU A 150 -3.08 -9.59 15.88
C GLU A 150 -1.67 -9.92 15.36
N MET A 151 -0.89 -8.91 14.95
CA MET A 151 0.51 -9.09 14.53
C MET A 151 1.44 -9.50 15.68
N LYS A 152 1.17 -9.06 16.91
CA LYS A 152 1.88 -9.51 18.11
C LYS A 152 1.53 -10.95 18.45
N GLU A 153 0.24 -11.26 18.48
CA GLU A 153 -0.26 -12.60 18.81
C GLU A 153 0.22 -13.66 17.79
N SER A 154 0.32 -13.29 16.51
CA SER A 154 0.82 -14.16 15.45
C SER A 154 2.35 -14.26 15.38
N GLY A 155 3.09 -13.50 16.20
CA GLY A 155 4.56 -13.49 16.24
C GLY A 155 5.23 -12.78 15.06
N VAL A 156 4.47 -12.03 14.23
CA VAL A 156 5.03 -11.18 13.17
C VAL A 156 5.79 -9.99 13.78
N ILE A 157 5.25 -9.45 14.87
CA ILE A 157 5.93 -8.49 15.76
C ILE A 157 6.37 -9.26 17.00
N ASN A 158 7.68 -9.34 17.21
CA ASN A 158 8.24 -10.02 18.37
C ASN A 158 8.35 -9.00 19.53
N GLU A 159 7.52 -9.17 20.56
CA GLU A 159 7.50 -8.28 21.73
C GLU A 159 8.72 -8.45 22.63
N GLU A 160 9.31 -9.65 22.68
CA GLU A 160 10.50 -9.94 23.48
C GLU A 160 11.76 -9.40 22.80
N ASN A 161 11.82 -9.47 21.47
CA ASN A 161 12.92 -8.96 20.66
C ASN A 161 12.41 -8.21 19.43
N ILE A 162 12.19 -6.89 19.59
CA ILE A 162 11.70 -6.01 18.52
C ILE A 162 12.56 -6.11 17.25
N ALA A 163 13.88 -6.29 17.38
CA ALA A 163 14.80 -6.38 16.26
C ALA A 163 14.58 -7.60 15.35
N GLU A 164 13.89 -8.63 15.84
CA GLU A 164 13.52 -9.82 15.05
C GLU A 164 12.17 -9.69 14.34
N SER A 165 11.42 -8.61 14.62
CA SER A 165 10.15 -8.34 13.96
C SER A 165 10.32 -8.23 12.44
N LYS A 166 9.28 -8.60 11.70
CA LYS A 166 9.32 -8.66 10.23
C LYS A 166 8.50 -7.57 9.54
N VAL A 167 7.87 -6.69 10.32
CA VAL A 167 6.98 -5.66 9.80
C VAL A 167 7.30 -4.28 10.37
N ALA A 168 7.30 -3.25 9.55
CA ALA A 168 7.25 -1.85 9.99
C ALA A 168 5.85 -1.28 9.75
N LEU A 169 5.29 -0.55 10.72
CA LEU A 169 3.95 0.02 10.64
C LEU A 169 4.04 1.53 10.49
N VAL A 170 3.34 2.10 9.51
CA VAL A 170 3.22 3.55 9.30
C VAL A 170 1.74 3.91 9.23
N TYR A 171 1.26 4.67 10.19
CA TYR A 171 -0.14 5.09 10.26
C TYR A 171 -0.31 6.58 10.02
N GLY A 172 -1.34 6.90 9.24
CA GLY A 172 -1.85 8.24 9.02
C GLY A 172 -3.36 8.15 9.14
N GLN A 173 -3.88 8.30 10.34
CA GLN A 173 -5.23 7.89 10.69
C GLN A 173 -6.31 8.85 10.16
N MET A 174 -7.59 8.44 10.19
CA MET A 174 -8.70 9.29 9.73
C MET A 174 -8.85 10.63 10.48
N ASN A 175 -8.41 10.70 11.73
CA ASN A 175 -8.42 11.93 12.55
C ASN A 175 -7.28 12.89 12.19
N GLU A 176 -6.31 12.47 11.38
CA GLU A 176 -5.22 13.33 10.94
C GLU A 176 -5.64 14.22 9.76
N PRO A 177 -5.02 15.41 9.62
CA PRO A 177 -5.33 16.33 8.53
C PRO A 177 -5.04 15.68 7.17
N PRO A 178 -5.72 16.15 6.09
CA PRO A 178 -5.53 15.57 4.77
C PRO A 178 -4.08 15.65 4.26
N GLY A 179 -3.28 16.62 4.74
CA GLY A 179 -1.85 16.68 4.46
C GLY A 179 -1.08 15.42 4.87
N ALA A 180 -1.33 14.94 6.10
CA ALA A 180 -0.71 13.74 6.64
C ALA A 180 -1.17 12.49 5.88
N ARG A 181 -2.49 12.33 5.69
CA ARG A 181 -3.07 11.20 4.93
C ARG A 181 -2.56 11.14 3.50
N MET A 182 -2.36 12.28 2.84
CA MET A 182 -1.82 12.34 1.47
C MET A 182 -0.31 12.02 1.40
N ARG A 183 0.41 11.95 2.52
CA ARG A 183 1.87 11.73 2.55
C ARG A 183 2.28 10.42 3.20
N VAL A 184 1.46 9.85 4.08
CA VAL A 184 1.80 8.63 4.82
C VAL A 184 2.12 7.43 3.91
N GLY A 185 1.43 7.29 2.78
CA GLY A 185 1.75 6.24 1.80
C GLY A 185 3.17 6.38 1.21
N LEU A 186 3.69 7.61 1.08
CA LEU A 186 5.06 7.85 0.65
C LEU A 186 6.07 7.55 1.76
N THR A 187 5.72 7.80 3.02
CA THR A 187 6.54 7.42 4.18
C THR A 187 6.72 5.91 4.24
N ALA A 188 5.62 5.14 4.16
CA ALA A 188 5.66 3.68 4.11
C ALA A 188 6.48 3.18 2.91
N LEU A 189 6.25 3.75 1.72
CA LEU A 189 7.02 3.41 0.53
C LEU A 189 8.52 3.69 0.69
N THR A 190 8.89 4.79 1.33
CA THR A 190 10.31 5.16 1.52
C THR A 190 11.03 4.18 2.45
N MET A 191 10.35 3.69 3.48
CA MET A 191 10.88 2.60 4.31
C MET A 191 11.01 1.30 3.52
N ALA A 192 10.02 0.96 2.68
CA ALA A 192 10.08 -0.20 1.81
C ALA A 192 11.20 -0.12 0.76
N GLU A 193 11.41 1.06 0.17
CA GLU A 193 12.48 1.32 -0.81
C GLU A 193 13.87 1.15 -0.21
N TYR A 194 14.07 1.45 1.08
CA TYR A 194 15.35 1.19 1.73
C TYR A 194 15.66 -0.31 1.75
N PHE A 195 14.68 -1.14 2.11
CA PHE A 195 14.87 -2.59 2.09
C PHE A 195 15.06 -3.15 0.68
N ARG A 196 14.45 -2.55 -0.34
CA ARG A 196 14.68 -2.91 -1.74
C ARG A 196 16.07 -2.49 -2.23
N ASP A 197 16.44 -1.22 -2.04
CA ASP A 197 17.58 -0.59 -2.70
C ASP A 197 18.90 -0.79 -1.92
N VAL A 198 18.85 -0.90 -0.59
CA VAL A 198 20.04 -0.98 0.27
C VAL A 198 20.23 -2.38 0.82
N ASN A 199 19.14 -3.04 1.23
CA ASN A 199 19.22 -4.42 1.74
C ASN A 199 19.10 -5.47 0.63
N GLU A 200 18.79 -5.08 -0.61
CA GLU A 200 18.68 -5.97 -1.77
C GLU A 200 17.68 -7.13 -1.55
N GLN A 201 16.55 -6.82 -0.93
CA GLN A 201 15.56 -7.81 -0.49
C GLN A 201 14.21 -7.66 -1.20
N ASP A 202 13.43 -8.74 -1.16
CA ASP A 202 12.02 -8.71 -1.53
C ASP A 202 11.19 -8.18 -0.36
N VAL A 203 10.41 -7.15 -0.65
CA VAL A 203 9.63 -6.41 0.32
C VAL A 203 8.16 -6.51 -0.05
N LEU A 204 7.32 -6.71 0.95
CA LEU A 204 5.89 -6.50 0.81
C LEU A 204 5.50 -5.12 1.28
N LEU A 205 4.75 -4.40 0.46
CA LEU A 205 4.15 -3.14 0.84
C LEU A 205 2.63 -3.28 0.89
N PHE A 206 2.05 -3.09 2.06
CA PHE A 206 0.61 -3.03 2.22
C PHE A 206 0.17 -1.57 2.25
N ILE A 207 -0.80 -1.20 1.43
CA ILE A 207 -1.42 0.14 1.46
C ILE A 207 -2.91 -0.04 1.71
N ASP A 208 -3.36 0.18 2.95
CA ASP A 208 -4.78 0.25 3.28
C ASP A 208 -5.06 1.68 3.75
N ASN A 209 -5.75 2.54 3.01
CA ASN A 209 -6.40 2.31 1.72
C ASN A 209 -5.90 3.28 0.64
N ILE A 210 -5.59 2.79 -0.56
CA ILE A 210 -5.10 3.64 -1.66
C ILE A 210 -6.16 4.67 -2.10
N PHE A 211 -7.44 4.38 -1.94
CA PHE A 211 -8.50 5.36 -2.21
C PHE A 211 -8.43 6.55 -1.25
N ARG A 212 -8.02 6.34 0.02
CA ARG A 212 -7.89 7.42 1.01
C ARG A 212 -6.73 8.36 0.68
N PHE A 213 -5.69 7.87 0.01
CA PHE A 213 -4.65 8.72 -0.57
C PHE A 213 -5.24 9.69 -1.61
N VAL A 214 -6.08 9.18 -2.52
CA VAL A 214 -6.76 9.99 -3.53
C VAL A 214 -7.71 11.01 -2.89
N GLN A 215 -8.53 10.57 -1.93
CA GLN A 215 -9.46 11.42 -1.22
C GLN A 215 -8.74 12.58 -0.50
N ALA A 216 -7.67 12.26 0.23
CA ALA A 216 -6.85 13.28 0.89
C ALA A 216 -6.22 14.25 -0.13
N GLY A 217 -5.81 13.76 -1.30
CA GLY A 217 -5.32 14.59 -2.41
C GLY A 217 -6.38 15.57 -2.94
N SER A 218 -7.64 15.12 -3.07
CA SER A 218 -8.76 15.99 -3.45
C SER A 218 -9.03 17.08 -2.41
N GLU A 219 -9.02 16.74 -1.12
CA GLU A 219 -9.17 17.70 -0.03
C GLU A 219 -8.03 18.74 -0.03
N VAL A 220 -6.77 18.30 -0.15
CA VAL A 220 -5.62 19.20 -0.26
C VAL A 220 -5.71 20.09 -1.51
N SER A 221 -6.12 19.53 -2.65
CA SER A 221 -6.26 20.28 -3.90
C SER A 221 -7.29 21.41 -3.79
N ALA A 222 -8.43 21.14 -3.13
CA ALA A 222 -9.44 22.14 -2.85
C ALA A 222 -8.91 23.26 -1.93
N LEU A 223 -8.18 22.90 -0.86
CA LEU A 223 -7.53 23.87 0.04
C LEU A 223 -6.47 24.72 -0.67
N LEU A 224 -5.80 24.16 -1.67
CA LEU A 224 -4.84 24.87 -2.52
C LEU A 224 -5.52 25.74 -3.59
N GLY A 225 -6.86 25.78 -3.66
CA GLY A 225 -7.62 26.59 -4.61
C GLY A 225 -7.45 26.16 -6.07
N ARG A 226 -7.15 24.87 -6.31
CA ARG A 226 -7.12 24.33 -7.67
C ARG A 226 -8.54 24.06 -8.13
N MET A 227 -8.81 24.28 -9.42
CA MET A 227 -10.11 23.91 -10.00
C MET A 227 -10.28 22.38 -9.95
N PRO A 228 -11.42 21.86 -9.47
CA PRO A 228 -11.68 20.44 -9.46
C PRO A 228 -11.85 19.90 -10.90
N SER A 229 -11.53 18.63 -11.07
CA SER A 229 -11.71 17.86 -12.32
C SER A 229 -13.01 17.05 -12.25
N ALA A 230 -13.13 16.02 -13.09
CA ALA A 230 -14.25 15.08 -13.12
C ALA A 230 -14.58 14.55 -11.70
N VAL A 231 -15.87 14.52 -11.37
CA VAL A 231 -16.41 14.01 -10.10
C VAL A 231 -15.84 14.73 -8.85
N GLY A 232 -15.17 15.88 -9.00
CA GLY A 232 -14.62 16.65 -7.89
C GLY A 232 -13.18 16.27 -7.50
N TYR A 233 -12.52 15.36 -8.22
CA TYR A 233 -11.14 14.97 -7.96
C TYR A 233 -10.13 16.07 -8.30
N GLN A 234 -8.91 15.97 -7.78
CA GLN A 234 -7.83 16.89 -8.12
C GLN A 234 -7.43 16.76 -9.60
N PRO A 235 -7.07 17.87 -10.28
CA PRO A 235 -6.59 17.81 -11.67
C PRO A 235 -5.25 17.08 -11.81
N THR A 236 -4.53 16.88 -10.70
CA THR A 236 -3.25 16.18 -10.63
C THR A 236 -3.36 14.70 -10.27
N LEU A 237 -4.57 14.13 -10.30
CA LEU A 237 -4.85 12.76 -9.81
C LEU A 237 -3.92 11.73 -10.44
N SER A 238 -3.86 11.69 -11.77
CA SER A 238 -3.04 10.71 -12.50
C SER A 238 -1.54 10.88 -12.23
N THR A 239 -1.05 12.13 -12.15
CA THR A 239 0.37 12.39 -11.86
C THR A 239 0.74 12.01 -10.43
N GLU A 240 -0.10 12.32 -9.45
CA GLU A 240 0.14 11.99 -8.04
C GLU A 240 0.06 10.48 -7.80
N MET A 241 -0.93 9.81 -8.41
CA MET A 241 -1.03 8.35 -8.39
C MET A 241 0.20 7.71 -9.05
N GLY A 242 0.55 8.14 -10.27
CA GLY A 242 1.72 7.62 -10.98
C GLY A 242 3.02 7.83 -10.21
N SER A 243 3.21 8.99 -9.56
CA SER A 243 4.41 9.26 -8.75
C SER A 243 4.58 8.30 -7.57
N LEU A 244 3.47 7.82 -6.99
CA LEU A 244 3.48 6.80 -5.94
C LEU A 244 3.65 5.40 -6.55
N GLN A 245 2.85 5.05 -7.55
CA GLN A 245 2.78 3.71 -8.12
C GLN A 245 4.06 3.34 -8.87
N GLU A 246 4.67 4.24 -9.64
CA GLU A 246 5.87 3.91 -10.44
C GLU A 246 7.13 3.66 -9.59
N ARG A 247 7.13 4.10 -8.33
CA ARG A 247 8.18 3.76 -7.36
C ARG A 247 8.02 2.34 -6.81
N ILE A 248 6.81 1.79 -6.83
CA ILE A 248 6.52 0.41 -6.46
C ILE A 248 6.82 -0.48 -7.67
N THR A 249 8.01 -1.07 -7.71
CA THR A 249 8.45 -1.93 -8.81
C THR A 249 9.60 -2.81 -8.37
N SER A 250 9.87 -3.86 -9.15
CA SER A 250 11.15 -4.59 -9.13
C SER A 250 12.25 -3.76 -9.77
N THR A 251 13.39 -3.71 -9.10
CA THR A 251 14.67 -3.27 -9.65
C THR A 251 15.62 -4.46 -9.76
N LYS A 252 16.83 -4.23 -10.28
CA LYS A 252 17.88 -5.25 -10.32
C LYS A 252 18.37 -5.69 -8.93
N GLU A 253 18.20 -4.82 -7.93
CA GLU A 253 18.69 -5.03 -6.56
C GLU A 253 17.66 -5.76 -5.68
N GLY A 254 16.36 -5.53 -5.91
CA GLY A 254 15.31 -6.14 -5.11
C GLY A 254 13.92 -5.87 -5.68
N SER A 255 12.88 -6.30 -4.96
CA SER A 255 11.50 -6.06 -5.41
C SER A 255 10.59 -5.54 -4.31
N ILE A 256 9.64 -4.69 -4.69
CA ILE A 256 8.52 -4.30 -3.83
C ILE A 256 7.25 -4.83 -4.45
N THR A 257 6.69 -5.88 -3.84
CA THR A 257 5.37 -6.40 -4.21
C THR A 257 4.34 -5.71 -3.34
N SER A 258 3.43 -4.92 -3.94
CA SER A 258 2.46 -4.17 -3.16
C SER A 258 1.07 -4.81 -3.18
N ILE A 259 0.44 -4.92 -2.01
CA ILE A 259 -0.96 -5.27 -1.86
C ILE A 259 -1.71 -4.04 -1.38
N GLN A 260 -2.61 -3.53 -2.21
CA GLN A 260 -3.27 -2.26 -2.00
C GLN A 260 -4.76 -2.51 -1.84
N ALA A 261 -5.32 -2.19 -0.68
CA ALA A 261 -6.76 -2.24 -0.53
C ALA A 261 -7.39 -1.10 -1.34
N VAL A 262 -8.33 -1.43 -2.22
CA VAL A 262 -9.01 -0.46 -3.08
C VAL A 262 -10.48 -0.40 -2.69
N TYR A 263 -10.91 0.76 -2.22
CA TYR A 263 -12.33 1.06 -2.03
C TYR A 263 -12.93 1.60 -3.33
N VAL A 264 -13.99 0.96 -3.82
CA VAL A 264 -14.75 1.42 -4.98
C VAL A 264 -15.97 2.22 -4.46
N PRO A 265 -16.02 3.54 -4.68
CA PRO A 265 -17.13 4.35 -4.23
C PRO A 265 -18.41 3.94 -4.96
N ALA A 266 -19.50 3.72 -4.21
CA ALA A 266 -20.81 3.35 -4.74
C ALA A 266 -20.81 2.14 -5.70
N ASP A 267 -19.82 1.25 -5.58
CA ASP A 267 -19.60 0.11 -6.50
C ASP A 267 -19.44 0.53 -7.99
N ASP A 268 -19.07 1.80 -8.25
CA ASP A 268 -18.84 2.33 -9.60
C ASP A 268 -17.35 2.22 -9.99
N LEU A 269 -17.04 1.24 -10.84
CA LEU A 269 -15.70 1.03 -11.39
C LEU A 269 -15.27 2.10 -12.39
N THR A 270 -16.20 2.93 -12.87
CA THR A 270 -15.93 4.00 -13.84
C THR A 270 -15.52 5.32 -13.17
N ASP A 271 -15.60 5.38 -11.84
CA ASP A 271 -15.09 6.51 -11.07
C ASP A 271 -13.59 6.76 -11.39
N PRO A 272 -13.14 8.02 -11.56
CA PRO A 272 -11.76 8.33 -11.90
C PRO A 272 -10.70 7.76 -10.94
N ALA A 273 -11.01 7.63 -9.64
CA ALA A 273 -10.07 7.12 -8.65
C ALA A 273 -9.74 5.63 -8.83
N PRO A 274 -10.72 4.69 -8.83
CA PRO A 274 -10.45 3.30 -9.13
C PRO A 274 -9.95 3.14 -10.59
N ALA A 275 -10.52 3.85 -11.58
CA ALA A 275 -10.07 3.76 -12.97
C ALA A 275 -8.57 4.08 -13.14
N THR A 276 -8.09 5.14 -12.49
CA THR A 276 -6.66 5.51 -12.51
C THR A 276 -5.82 4.47 -11.75
N THR A 277 -6.32 3.94 -10.64
CA THR A 277 -5.62 2.92 -9.84
C THR A 277 -5.47 1.62 -10.64
N PHE A 278 -6.53 1.17 -11.32
CA PHE A 278 -6.56 -0.05 -12.12
C PHE A 278 -5.50 -0.09 -13.21
N ALA A 279 -5.21 1.06 -13.82
CA ALA A 279 -4.19 1.17 -14.87
C ALA A 279 -2.78 0.78 -14.38
N HIS A 280 -2.54 0.79 -13.07
CA HIS A 280 -1.25 0.40 -12.48
C HIS A 280 -1.25 -1.01 -11.88
N LEU A 281 -2.39 -1.71 -11.77
CA LEU A 281 -2.44 -3.01 -11.10
C LEU A 281 -2.08 -4.16 -12.06
N ASP A 282 -1.19 -5.06 -11.64
CA ASP A 282 -0.84 -6.29 -12.35
C ASP A 282 -1.84 -7.42 -12.07
N ALA A 283 -2.49 -7.40 -10.90
CA ALA A 283 -3.50 -8.37 -10.49
C ALA A 283 -4.59 -7.73 -9.62
N THR A 284 -5.79 -8.30 -9.68
CA THR A 284 -6.95 -7.91 -8.87
C THR A 284 -7.49 -9.12 -8.12
N THR A 285 -7.61 -8.98 -6.81
CA THR A 285 -8.18 -9.99 -5.92
C THR A 285 -9.47 -9.42 -5.34
N VAL A 286 -10.61 -9.96 -5.74
CA VAL A 286 -11.93 -9.47 -5.32
C VAL A 286 -12.44 -10.36 -4.20
N LEU A 287 -12.80 -9.79 -3.05
CA LEU A 287 -13.40 -10.49 -1.93
C LEU A 287 -14.92 -10.30 -1.90
N SER A 288 -15.65 -11.40 -2.01
CA SER A 288 -17.10 -11.42 -2.12
C SER A 288 -17.78 -11.62 -0.77
N ARG A 289 -18.73 -10.73 -0.44
CA ARG A 289 -19.63 -10.93 0.73
C ARG A 289 -20.47 -12.19 0.59
N GLY A 290 -20.86 -12.57 -0.63
CA GLY A 290 -21.65 -13.77 -0.86
C GLY A 290 -20.89 -15.06 -0.53
N LEU A 291 -19.58 -15.09 -0.80
CA LEU A 291 -18.72 -16.23 -0.43
C LEU A 291 -18.45 -16.26 1.08
N ALA A 292 -18.20 -15.11 1.69
CA ALA A 292 -18.01 -15.01 3.14
C ALA A 292 -19.26 -15.47 3.92
N ALA A 293 -20.47 -15.10 3.45
CA ALA A 293 -21.73 -15.53 4.05
C ALA A 293 -21.97 -17.05 3.96
N LYS A 294 -21.34 -17.72 2.99
CA LYS A 294 -21.34 -19.20 2.87
C LYS A 294 -20.26 -19.87 3.74
N GLY A 295 -19.46 -19.11 4.47
CA GLY A 295 -18.38 -19.62 5.30
C GLY A 295 -17.10 -20.00 4.53
N ILE A 296 -16.94 -19.55 3.28
CA ILE A 296 -15.75 -19.84 2.46
C ILE A 296 -14.69 -18.77 2.73
N TYR A 297 -13.55 -19.19 3.30
CA TYR A 297 -12.39 -18.32 3.57
C TYR A 297 -11.10 -18.90 2.97
N PRO A 298 -10.26 -18.06 2.32
CA PRO A 298 -10.48 -16.64 2.04
C PRO A 298 -11.61 -16.43 1.02
N ALA A 299 -12.39 -15.35 1.19
CA ALA A 299 -13.61 -15.09 0.42
C ALA A 299 -13.34 -14.54 -1.00
N VAL A 300 -12.29 -15.03 -1.67
CA VAL A 300 -11.85 -14.57 -3.00
C VAL A 300 -12.83 -15.05 -4.06
N ASP A 301 -13.38 -14.12 -4.84
CA ASP A 301 -14.22 -14.40 -5.99
C ASP A 301 -13.36 -14.97 -7.13
N PRO A 302 -13.56 -16.24 -7.52
CA PRO A 302 -12.73 -16.92 -8.50
C PRO A 302 -12.95 -16.43 -9.94
N LEU A 303 -14.06 -15.74 -10.22
CA LEU A 303 -14.43 -15.25 -11.54
C LEU A 303 -14.07 -13.78 -11.72
N ASP A 304 -14.29 -12.97 -10.69
CA ASP A 304 -14.01 -11.52 -10.75
C ASP A 304 -12.53 -11.18 -10.47
N SER A 305 -11.76 -12.11 -9.88
CA SER A 305 -10.33 -11.95 -9.67
C SER A 305 -9.52 -12.26 -10.94
N THR A 306 -8.58 -11.38 -11.28
CA THR A 306 -7.79 -11.45 -12.52
C THR A 306 -6.31 -11.22 -12.27
N SER A 307 -5.46 -11.72 -13.16
CA SER A 307 -4.02 -11.45 -13.13
C SER A 307 -3.45 -11.44 -14.54
N THR A 308 -2.56 -10.50 -14.80
CA THR A 308 -1.76 -10.44 -16.04
C THR A 308 -0.81 -11.64 -16.16
N MET A 309 -0.48 -12.31 -15.06
CA MET A 309 0.41 -13.47 -15.02
C MET A 309 -0.27 -14.77 -15.45
N LEU A 310 -1.61 -14.83 -15.47
CA LEU A 310 -2.35 -16.05 -15.85
C LEU A 310 -2.36 -16.23 -17.38
N GLN A 311 -1.19 -16.58 -17.93
CA GLN A 311 -0.97 -16.82 -19.35
C GLN A 311 -0.14 -18.11 -19.53
N PRO A 312 -0.40 -18.95 -20.54
CA PRO A 312 0.31 -20.23 -20.72
C PRO A 312 1.84 -20.08 -20.77
N ARG A 313 2.32 -18.99 -21.38
CA ARG A 313 3.76 -18.70 -21.51
C ARG A 313 4.45 -18.35 -20.19
N ILE A 314 3.71 -18.02 -19.14
CA ILE A 314 4.23 -17.58 -17.83
C ILE A 314 4.04 -18.69 -16.80
N VAL A 315 2.80 -19.15 -16.60
CA VAL A 315 2.45 -20.18 -15.59
C VAL A 315 2.62 -21.62 -16.11
N GLY A 316 2.85 -21.80 -17.41
CA GLY A 316 2.82 -23.11 -18.07
C GLY A 316 1.41 -23.52 -18.52
N GLU A 317 1.37 -24.46 -19.46
CA GLU A 317 0.13 -24.91 -20.09
C GLU A 317 -0.77 -25.66 -19.11
N GLU A 318 -0.19 -26.55 -18.29
CA GLU A 318 -0.94 -27.34 -17.29
C GLU A 318 -1.65 -26.47 -16.24
N HIS A 319 -0.94 -25.48 -15.67
CA HIS A 319 -1.51 -24.54 -14.72
C HIS A 319 -2.64 -23.76 -15.39
N TYR A 320 -2.38 -23.18 -16.56
CA TYR A 320 -3.36 -22.37 -17.28
C TYR A 320 -4.63 -23.15 -17.62
N GLU A 321 -4.51 -24.35 -18.20
CA GLU A 321 -5.67 -25.19 -18.53
C GLU A 321 -6.46 -25.58 -17.29
N THR A 322 -5.77 -25.89 -16.20
CA THR A 322 -6.41 -26.22 -14.92
C THR A 322 -7.20 -25.03 -14.37
N ALA A 323 -6.61 -23.84 -14.35
CA ALA A 323 -7.30 -22.62 -13.94
C ALA A 323 -8.53 -22.32 -14.83
N GLN A 324 -8.41 -22.49 -16.14
CA GLN A 324 -9.52 -22.27 -17.08
C GLN A 324 -10.67 -23.27 -16.86
N ARG A 325 -10.38 -24.56 -16.66
CA ARG A 325 -11.41 -25.57 -16.35
C ARG A 325 -12.15 -25.25 -15.05
N VAL A 326 -11.42 -24.78 -14.03
CA VAL A 326 -12.03 -24.34 -12.76
C VAL A 326 -12.97 -23.15 -12.99
N LYS A 327 -12.52 -22.11 -13.70
CA LYS A 327 -13.35 -20.93 -14.01
C LYS A 327 -14.58 -21.31 -14.83
N GLN A 328 -14.46 -22.15 -15.85
CA GLN A 328 -15.59 -22.62 -16.67
C GLN A 328 -16.62 -23.40 -15.84
N THR A 329 -16.16 -24.28 -14.96
CA THR A 329 -17.06 -25.06 -14.09
C THR A 329 -17.82 -24.15 -13.14
N LEU A 330 -17.14 -23.18 -12.52
CA LEU A 330 -17.75 -22.23 -11.59
C LEU A 330 -18.70 -21.25 -12.30
N GLN A 331 -18.37 -20.82 -13.52
CA GLN A 331 -19.24 -19.99 -14.34
C GLN A 331 -20.54 -20.73 -14.66
N ARG A 332 -20.44 -21.98 -15.12
CA ARG A 332 -21.63 -22.82 -15.39
C ARG A 332 -22.46 -23.05 -14.14
N TYR A 333 -21.83 -23.26 -12.97
CA TYR A 333 -22.55 -23.39 -11.71
C TYR A 333 -23.29 -22.12 -11.31
N LYS A 334 -22.77 -20.92 -11.64
CA LYS A 334 -23.42 -19.64 -11.36
C LYS A 334 -24.64 -19.39 -12.26
N GLU A 335 -24.69 -20.02 -13.44
CA GLU A 335 -25.81 -19.92 -14.41
C GLU A 335 -26.97 -20.89 -14.12
N LEU A 336 -26.72 -21.97 -13.37
CA LEU A 336 -27.71 -22.99 -12.97
C LEU A 336 -28.49 -22.56 -11.72
#